data_AF-A0A1Y0B9V5-F1
#
_entry.id   AF-A0A1Y0B9V5-F1
#
_cell.length_a   1.000
_cell.length_b   1.000
_cell.length_c   1.000
_cell.angle_alpha   90.00
_cell.angle_beta   90.00
_cell.angle_gamma   90.00
#
_symmetry.space_group_name_H-M   'P 1'
#
loop_
_entity.id
_entity.type
_entity.pdbx_description
1 polymer ?
#
loop_
_entity_poly.entity_id
_entity_poly.type
_entity_poly.pdbx_seq_one_letter_code
_entity_poly.pdbx_strand_id
1 'polypeptide(L)'
;MLSIVRGALKSGMTNPILLYFGVRSQQDLYDAERLHKLAADHPQLTVHTVIATGPINEGQRAGLITDVIEKDILSLAGWRAYLCGAPAMVEALCTVTKHLGISPEHIYADAFYPGGI
;
A
#
# COMPACT_ATOMS: atom_id res chain seq x y z
N MET A 1 -5.24 -6.34 3.66
CA MET A 1 -5.11 -4.86 3.81
C MET A 1 -6.40 -4.15 4.20
N LEU A 2 -7.51 -4.28 3.48
CA LEU A 2 -8.76 -3.54 3.80
C LEU A 2 -9.25 -3.70 5.25
N SER A 3 -9.09 -4.89 5.84
CA SER A 3 -9.46 -5.14 7.24
C SER A 3 -8.64 -4.34 8.24
N ILE A 4 -7.34 -4.13 7.98
CA ILE A 4 -6.45 -3.33 8.84
C ILE A 4 -6.88 -1.86 8.80
N VAL A 5 -7.09 -1.31 7.60
CA VAL A 5 -7.54 0.07 7.41
C VAL A 5 -8.88 0.28 8.11
N ARG A 6 -9.86 -0.61 7.88
CA ARG A 6 -11.17 -0.51 8.56
C ARG A 6 -11.05 -0.65 10.08
N GLY A 7 -10.16 -1.50 10.57
CA GLY A 7 -9.90 -1.65 12.01
C GLY A 7 -9.39 -0.35 12.63
N ALA A 8 -8.39 0.28 12.00
CA ALA A 8 -7.83 1.56 12.43
C ALA A 8 -8.86 2.70 12.37
N LEU A 9 -9.69 2.74 11.32
CA LEU A 9 -10.77 3.73 11.20
C LEU A 9 -11.83 3.52 12.28
N LYS A 10 -12.24 2.27 12.54
CA LYS A 10 -13.25 1.94 13.56
C LYS A 10 -12.77 2.18 14.99
N SER A 11 -11.47 2.09 15.26
CA SER A 11 -10.91 2.41 16.58
C SER A 11 -10.82 3.92 16.85
N GLY A 12 -11.21 4.77 15.88
CA GLY A 12 -11.19 6.21 16.03
C GLY A 12 -9.78 6.82 15.95
N MET A 13 -8.81 6.08 15.39
CA MET A 13 -7.50 6.67 15.10
C MET A 13 -7.67 7.87 14.19
N THR A 14 -6.96 8.96 14.46
CA THR A 14 -6.96 10.18 13.63
C THR A 14 -5.65 10.37 12.87
N ASN A 15 -4.70 9.45 13.05
CA ASN A 15 -3.41 9.49 12.39
C ASN A 15 -3.57 9.36 10.87
N PRO A 16 -2.70 10.01 10.08
CA PRO A 16 -2.64 9.80 8.64
C PRO A 16 -2.42 8.32 8.29
N ILE A 17 -3.18 7.82 7.31
CA ILE A 17 -3.08 6.46 6.76
C ILE A 17 -2.79 6.58 5.27
N LEU A 18 -1.64 6.08 4.84
CA LEU A 18 -1.27 5.99 3.43
C LEU A 18 -1.43 4.54 2.96
N LEU A 19 -2.30 4.32 1.98
CA LEU A 19 -2.50 3.02 1.37
C LEU A 19 -2.04 3.06 -0.09
N TYR A 20 -0.93 2.39 -0.39
CA TYR A 20 -0.51 2.12 -1.76
C TYR A 20 -1.04 0.74 -2.18
N PHE A 21 -1.89 0.73 -3.19
CA PHE A 21 -2.48 -0.48 -3.75
C PHE A 21 -1.84 -0.77 -5.11
N GLY A 22 -0.83 -1.65 -5.09
CA GLY A 22 -0.09 -2.05 -6.28
C GLY A 22 -0.70 -3.28 -6.92
N VAL A 23 -0.98 -3.22 -8.23
CA VAL A 23 -1.39 -4.35 -9.05
C VAL A 23 -0.53 -4.44 -10.30
N ARG A 24 -0.46 -5.63 -10.91
CA ARG A 24 0.37 -5.84 -12.09
C ARG A 24 -0.19 -5.09 -13.30
N SER A 25 -1.46 -5.27 -13.61
CA SER A 25 -2.15 -4.63 -14.73
C SER A 25 -3.54 -4.13 -14.34
N GLN A 26 -4.16 -3.33 -15.20
CA GLN A 26 -5.52 -2.81 -14.97
C GLN A 26 -6.56 -3.92 -14.76
N GLN A 27 -6.37 -5.09 -15.38
CA GLN A 27 -7.27 -6.25 -15.25
C GLN A 27 -7.15 -6.93 -13.87
N ASP A 28 -6.00 -6.78 -13.22
CA ASP A 28 -5.75 -7.31 -11.88
C ASP A 28 -6.31 -6.38 -10.79
N LEU A 29 -6.87 -5.22 -11.17
CA LEU A 29 -7.45 -4.27 -10.25
C LEU A 29 -8.82 -4.76 -9.75
N TYR A 30 -8.89 -5.08 -8.47
CA TYR A 30 -10.14 -5.41 -7.78
C TYR A 30 -10.38 -4.43 -6.63
N ASP A 31 -11.64 -4.22 -6.25
CA ASP A 31 -12.03 -3.42 -5.07
C ASP A 31 -11.58 -1.94 -5.06
N ALA A 32 -11.02 -1.41 -6.16
CA ALA A 32 -10.52 -0.03 -6.20
C ALA A 32 -11.60 1.00 -5.89
N GLU A 33 -12.81 0.86 -6.46
CA GLU A 33 -13.95 1.74 -6.15
C GLU A 33 -14.29 1.75 -4.65
N ARG A 34 -14.23 0.58 -4.00
CA ARG A 34 -14.52 0.45 -2.57
C ARG A 34 -13.46 1.14 -1.71
N LEU A 35 -12.20 1.10 -2.13
CA LEU A 35 -11.10 1.82 -1.47
C LEU A 35 -11.20 3.33 -1.68
N HIS A 36 -11.52 3.78 -2.90
CA HIS A 36 -11.72 5.20 -3.18
C HIS A 36 -12.90 5.78 -2.41
N LYS A 37 -14.02 5.05 -2.33
CA LYS A 37 -15.16 5.44 -1.49
C LYS A 37 -14.77 5.55 -0.02
N LEU A 38 -14.03 4.57 0.49
CA LEU A 38 -13.54 4.61 1.87
C LEU A 38 -12.62 5.82 2.13
N ALA A 39 -11.76 6.18 1.17
CA ALA A 39 -10.92 7.37 1.27
C ALA A 39 -11.75 8.66 1.27
N ALA A 40 -12.78 8.74 0.42
CA ALA A 40 -13.69 9.89 0.37
C ALA A 40 -14.43 10.12 1.70
N ASP A 41 -14.79 9.04 2.39
CA ASP A 41 -15.49 9.09 3.68
C ASP A 41 -14.55 9.41 4.87
N HIS A 42 -13.22 9.32 4.69
CA HIS A 42 -12.23 9.45 5.76
C HIS A 42 -11.03 10.32 5.36
N PRO A 43 -10.96 11.60 5.77
CA PRO A 43 -9.96 12.56 5.29
C PRO A 43 -8.51 12.21 5.67
N GLN A 44 -8.32 11.39 6.69
CA GLN A 44 -6.99 10.89 7.10
C GLN A 44 -6.49 9.72 6.24
N LEU A 45 -7.34 9.12 5.39
CA LEU A 45 -6.99 8.00 4.53
C LEU A 45 -6.70 8.50 3.11
N THR A 46 -5.46 8.33 2.66
CA THR A 46 -5.07 8.56 1.26
C THR A 46 -4.81 7.23 0.58
N VAL A 47 -5.42 7.02 -0.60
CA VAL A 47 -5.27 5.80 -1.39
C VAL A 47 -4.61 6.13 -2.72
N HIS A 48 -3.51 5.43 -3.02
CA HIS A 48 -2.81 5.50 -4.30
C HIS A 48 -2.88 4.15 -5.00
N THR A 49 -3.48 4.11 -6.19
CA THR A 49 -3.48 2.91 -7.04
C THR A 49 -2.27 2.96 -7.98
N VAL A 50 -1.46 1.91 -7.96
CA VAL A 50 -0.25 1.80 -8.79
C VAL A 50 -0.36 0.60 -9.71
N ILE A 51 -0.24 0.82 -11.02
CA ILE A 51 -0.27 -0.21 -12.05
C ILE A 51 1.16 -0.43 -12.57
N ALA A 52 1.69 -1.63 -12.40
CA ALA A 52 3.07 -1.93 -12.78
C ALA A 52 3.30 -1.92 -14.29
N THR A 53 2.37 -2.50 -15.07
CA THR A 53 2.47 -2.63 -16.52
C THR A 53 1.14 -2.38 -17.22
N GLY A 54 1.21 -1.69 -18.36
CA GLY A 54 0.06 -1.38 -19.20
C GLY A 54 -0.50 0.03 -19.01
N PRO A 55 -1.66 0.34 -19.64
CA PRO A 55 -2.27 1.65 -19.54
C PRO A 55 -2.81 1.92 -18.14
N ILE A 56 -2.81 3.20 -17.75
CA ILE A 56 -3.42 3.69 -16.52
C ILE A 56 -4.63 4.57 -16.84
N ASN A 57 -5.60 4.57 -15.93
CA ASN A 57 -6.72 5.49 -15.92
C ASN A 57 -6.36 6.77 -15.16
N GLU A 58 -7.20 7.80 -15.29
CA GLU A 58 -7.06 9.05 -14.53
C GLU A 58 -7.00 8.79 -13.01
N GLY A 59 -6.09 9.47 -12.33
CA GLY A 59 -5.87 9.32 -10.88
C GLY A 59 -5.03 8.10 -10.46
N GLN A 60 -4.65 7.23 -11.38
CA GLN A 60 -3.73 6.11 -11.11
C GLN A 60 -2.27 6.49 -11.39
N ARG A 61 -1.34 5.69 -10.86
CA ARG A 61 0.10 5.85 -11.05
C ARG A 61 0.66 4.65 -11.81
N ALA A 62 1.69 4.87 -12.62
CA ALA A 62 2.37 3.81 -13.36
C ALA A 62 3.73 3.46 -12.74
N GLY A 63 4.13 2.20 -12.87
CA GLY A 63 5.45 1.70 -12.47
C GLY A 63 5.44 0.81 -11.23
N LEU A 64 6.62 0.51 -10.70
CA LEU A 64 6.73 -0.30 -9.48
C LEU A 64 6.28 0.52 -8.26
N ILE A 65 5.52 -0.14 -7.38
CA ILE A 65 5.02 0.48 -6.15
C ILE A 65 6.16 1.01 -5.25
N THR A 66 7.31 0.34 -5.25
CA THR A 66 8.52 0.77 -4.54
C THR A 66 8.98 2.15 -5.01
N ASP A 67 9.12 2.32 -6.33
CA ASP A 67 9.62 3.55 -6.94
C ASP A 67 8.65 4.71 -6.73
N VAL A 68 7.34 4.41 -6.72
CA VAL A 68 6.31 5.39 -6.41
C VAL A 68 6.43 5.86 -4.96
N ILE A 69 6.55 4.92 -4.01
CA ILE A 69 6.69 5.24 -2.58
C ILE A 69 7.95 6.07 -2.32
N GLU A 70 9.08 5.72 -2.92
CA GLU A 70 10.35 6.45 -2.75
C GLU A 70 10.30 7.87 -3.33
N LYS A 71 9.51 8.09 -4.39
CA LYS A 71 9.30 9.43 -4.95
C LYS A 71 8.34 10.27 -4.10
N ASP A 72 7.32 9.63 -3.53
CA ASP A 72 6.27 10.32 -2.79
C ASP A 72 6.67 10.68 -1.36
N ILE A 73 7.55 9.89 -0.75
CA ILE A 73 7.81 9.94 0.69
C ILE A 73 9.29 10.12 0.98
N LEU A 74 9.63 11.26 1.60
CA LEU A 74 11.00 11.56 2.01
C LEU A 74 11.43 10.81 3.28
N SER A 75 10.51 10.58 4.20
CA SER A 75 10.78 9.82 5.43
C SER A 75 9.52 9.20 6.00
N LEU A 76 9.68 7.98 6.50
CA LEU A 76 8.69 7.21 7.25
C LEU A 76 9.11 7.00 8.71
N ALA A 77 10.02 7.82 9.25
CA ALA A 77 10.38 7.76 10.65
C ALA A 77 9.14 7.93 11.56
N GLY A 78 8.95 7.00 12.50
CA GLY A 78 7.78 6.97 13.40
C GLY A 78 6.52 6.32 12.80
N TRP A 79 6.54 5.90 11.54
CA TRP A 79 5.43 5.17 10.92
C TRP A 79 5.49 3.66 11.21
N ARG A 80 4.38 2.99 10.94
CA ARG A 80 4.26 1.53 10.92
C ARG A 80 3.92 1.09 9.50
N ALA A 81 4.63 0.10 8.99
CA ALA A 81 4.35 -0.48 7.69
C ALA A 81 3.60 -1.80 7.85
N TYR A 82 2.50 -1.92 7.11
CA TYR A 82 1.77 -3.17 6.94
C TYR A 82 1.86 -3.57 5.47
N LEU A 83 2.61 -4.62 5.18
CA LEU A 83 3.00 -5.03 3.83
C LEU A 83 2.39 -6.39 3.53
N CYS A 84 1.77 -6.52 2.36
CA CYS A 84 1.00 -7.71 2.04
C CYS A 84 0.92 -7.91 0.53
N GLY A 85 1.18 -9.14 0.05
CA GLY A 85 1.12 -9.47 -1.38
C GLY A 85 2.15 -10.51 -1.80
N ALA A 86 2.53 -10.51 -3.09
CA ALA A 86 3.48 -11.47 -3.64
C ALA A 86 4.84 -11.38 -2.91
N PRO A 87 5.56 -12.51 -2.68
CA PRO A 87 6.76 -12.52 -1.85
C PRO A 87 7.83 -11.52 -2.30
N ALA A 88 8.14 -11.49 -3.59
CA ALA A 88 9.13 -10.55 -4.15
C ALA A 88 8.74 -9.07 -3.94
N MET A 89 7.44 -8.75 -4.00
CA MET A 89 6.95 -7.39 -3.74
C MET A 89 7.08 -7.04 -2.26
N VAL A 90 6.73 -7.96 -1.37
CA VAL A 90 6.82 -7.75 0.09
C VAL A 90 8.27 -7.57 0.52
N GLU A 91 9.20 -8.37 0.01
CA GLU A 91 10.64 -8.22 0.27
C GLU A 91 11.18 -6.86 -0.19
N ALA A 92 10.80 -6.43 -1.39
CA ALA A 92 11.19 -5.13 -1.91
C ALA A 92 10.61 -3.98 -1.06
N LEU A 93 9.33 -4.05 -0.68
CA LEU A 93 8.69 -3.06 0.20
C LEU A 93 9.31 -3.01 1.60
N CYS A 94 9.69 -4.16 2.17
CA CYS A 94 10.45 -4.22 3.43
C CYS A 94 11.77 -3.46 3.32
N THR A 95 12.44 -3.53 2.17
CA THR A 95 13.72 -2.85 1.95
C THR A 95 13.52 -1.34 1.83
N VAL A 96 12.57 -0.91 1.00
CA VAL A 96 12.21 0.50 0.81
C VAL A 96 11.77 1.15 2.12
N THR A 97 10.88 0.51 2.87
CA THR A 97 10.36 1.07 4.14
C THR A 97 11.43 1.23 5.21
N LYS A 98 12.39 0.29 5.30
CA LYS A 98 13.58 0.44 6.16
C LYS A 98 14.46 1.59 5.70
N HIS A 99 14.71 1.69 4.40
CA HIS A 99 15.51 2.78 3.83
C HIS A 99 14.91 4.16 4.13
N LEU A 100 13.58 4.27 4.07
CA LEU A 100 12.85 5.49 4.41
C LEU A 100 12.75 5.76 5.93
N GLY A 101 13.29 4.89 6.78
CA GLY A 101 13.47 5.14 8.21
C GLY A 101 12.42 4.51 9.13
N ILE A 102 11.61 3.55 8.66
CA ILE A 102 10.78 2.74 9.57
C ILE A 102 11.67 1.81 10.38
N SER A 103 11.53 1.84 11.71
CA SER A 103 12.22 0.90 12.59
C SER A 103 11.80 -0.54 12.29
N PRO A 104 12.72 -1.52 12.24
CA PRO A 104 12.40 -2.91 11.87
C PRO A 104 11.25 -3.54 12.67
N GLU A 105 11.10 -3.21 13.94
CA GLU A 105 10.03 -3.68 14.84
C GLU A 105 8.63 -3.15 14.48
N HIS A 106 8.56 -2.15 13.59
CA HIS A 106 7.33 -1.53 13.10
C HIS A 106 6.98 -1.94 11.67
N ILE A 107 7.67 -2.95 11.12
CA ILE A 107 7.39 -3.53 9.80
C ILE A 107 6.70 -4.87 9.98
N TYR A 108 5.43 -4.93 9.59
CA TYR A 108 4.60 -6.14 9.63
C TYR A 108 4.38 -6.60 8.19
N ALA A 109 4.91 -7.77 7.84
CA ALA A 109 4.90 -8.29 6.48
C ALA A 109 4.20 -9.64 6.40
N ASP A 110 3.28 -9.78 5.46
CA ASP A 110 2.53 -11.01 5.18
C ASP A 110 2.62 -11.34 3.69
N ALA A 111 3.53 -12.26 3.34
CA ALA A 111 3.74 -12.69 1.96
C ALA A 111 2.78 -13.83 1.61
N PHE A 112 1.97 -13.63 0.57
CA PHE A 112 1.13 -14.68 0.02
C PHE A 112 1.91 -15.51 -0.98
N TYR A 113 2.23 -16.73 -0.60
CA TYR A 113 2.68 -17.75 -1.54
C TYR A 113 1.45 -18.32 -2.22
N PRO A 114 1.30 -18.21 -3.56
CA PRO A 114 0.30 -19.00 -4.27
C PRO A 114 0.58 -20.46 -3.92
N GLY A 115 -0.39 -21.14 -3.29
CA GLY A 115 -0.24 -22.55 -2.94
C GLY A 115 0.14 -23.33 -4.19
N GLY A 116 1.40 -23.76 -4.26
CA GLY A 116 1.80 -24.81 -5.18
C GLY A 116 1.12 -26.10 -4.73
N ILE A 117 0.49 -26.76 -5.71
CA ILE A 117 -0.02 -28.14 -5.70
C ILE A 117 0.49 -29.08 -4.60
#